data_AF-A0A2V5U2R2-F1
#
_entry.id   AF-A0A2V5U2R2-F1
#
_cell.length_a   1.000
_cell.length_b   1.000
_cell.length_c   1.000
_cell.angle_alpha   90.00
_cell.angle_beta   90.00
_cell.angle_gamma   90.00
#
_symmetry.space_group_name_H-M   'P 1'
#
loop_
_entity.id
_entity.type
_entity.pdbx_description
1 polymer ?
#
loop_
_entity_poly.entity_id
_entity_poly.type
_entity_poly.pdbx_seq_one_letter_code
_entity_poly.pdbx_strand_id
1 'polypeptide(L)' 'RAFLTVRQELKRFERKGLGYSKDLEMHKLAVALFLGVYNFVRQHHTLGTTPAVAAGLEEKPWSLEQVAEMTQSYWLRKGC' A
#
# COMPACT_ATOMS: atom_id res chain seq x y z
N ARG A 1 -13.44 3.60 -3.30
CA ARG A 1 -13.11 4.79 -2.46
C ARG A 1 -11.60 5.13 -2.45
N ALA A 2 -10.75 4.35 -3.11
CA ALA A 2 -9.29 4.51 -3.07
C ALA A 2 -8.78 5.93 -3.35
N PHE A 3 -9.29 6.64 -4.36
CA PHE A 3 -8.79 7.98 -4.72
C PHE A 3 -8.98 9.07 -3.65
N LEU A 4 -10.04 9.00 -2.85
CA LEU A 4 -10.21 9.94 -1.73
C LEU A 4 -9.27 9.58 -0.60
N THR A 5 -9.21 8.29 -0.26
CA THR A 5 -8.35 7.77 0.81
C THR A 5 -6.88 8.07 0.52
N VAL A 6 -6.39 7.85 -0.69
CA VAL A 6 -5.01 8.17 -1.08
C VAL A 6 -4.70 9.65 -0.85
N ARG A 7 -5.60 10.57 -1.20
CA ARG A 7 -5.37 12.01 -1.02
C ARG A 7 -5.40 12.47 0.44
N GLN A 8 -6.15 11.78 1.30
CA GLN A 8 -6.31 12.15 2.71
C GLN A 8 -5.31 11.45 3.63
N GLU A 9 -4.94 10.21 3.33
CA GLU A 9 -4.09 9.39 4.19
C GLU A 9 -2.64 9.33 3.69
N LEU A 10 -2.38 9.58 2.40
CA LEU A 10 -1.01 9.61 1.86
C LEU A 10 -0.47 11.03 1.67
N LYS A 11 0.26 11.51 2.68
CA LYS A 11 0.91 12.84 2.70
C LYS A 11 1.86 13.13 1.54
N ARG A 12 2.28 12.11 0.78
CA ARG A 12 3.11 12.28 -0.43
C ARG A 12 2.41 13.07 -1.55
N PHE A 13 1.08 13.13 -1.53
CA PHE A 13 0.27 13.93 -2.46
C PHE A 13 0.04 15.38 -1.98
N GLU A 14 0.33 15.68 -0.72
CA GLU A 14 0.23 17.03 -0.18
C GLU A 14 1.46 17.85 -0.57
N ARG A 15 1.28 18.99 -1.24
CA ARG A 15 2.38 19.89 -1.60
C ARG A 15 2.73 20.80 -0.41
N LYS A 16 4.00 21.25 -0.37
CA LYS A 16 4.51 22.20 0.65
C LYS A 16 4.42 21.69 2.10
N GLY A 17 4.40 20.37 2.30
CA GLY A 17 4.45 19.73 3.62
C GLY A 17 5.67 18.81 3.78
N LEU A 18 5.97 18.39 5.01
CA LEU A 18 7.11 17.52 5.33
C LEU A 18 7.03 16.13 4.68
N GLY A 19 5.82 15.66 4.34
CA GLY A 19 5.63 14.38 3.65
C GLY A 19 5.87 14.44 2.13
N TYR A 20 6.00 15.63 1.56
CA TYR A 20 6.20 15.81 0.12
C TYR A 20 7.60 15.34 -0.30
N SER A 21 7.67 14.62 -1.42
CA SER A 21 8.94 14.27 -2.08
C SER A 21 8.94 14.81 -3.51
N LYS A 22 10.07 15.34 -3.96
CA LYS A 22 10.30 15.68 -5.37
C LYS A 22 10.82 14.49 -6.18
N ASP A 23 11.40 13.50 -5.49
CA ASP A 23 11.87 12.29 -6.13
C ASP A 23 10.68 11.40 -6.51
N LEU A 24 10.55 11.16 -7.82
CA LEU A 24 9.48 10.38 -8.41
C LEU A 24 9.55 8.91 -7.97
N GLU A 25 10.75 8.35 -7.82
CA GLU A 25 10.90 6.94 -7.42
C GLU A 25 10.38 6.75 -6.00
N MET A 26 10.77 7.61 -5.07
CA MET A 26 10.26 7.58 -3.70
C MET A 26 8.74 7.80 -3.62
N HIS A 27 8.18 8.62 -4.53
CA HIS A 27 6.74 8.79 -4.62
C HIS A 27 6.04 7.49 -5.08
N LYS A 28 6.55 6.84 -6.13
CA LYS A 28 6.03 5.55 -6.61
C LYS A 28 6.07 4.48 -5.52
N LEU A 29 7.19 4.37 -4.80
CA LEU A 29 7.36 3.39 -3.72
C LEU A 29 6.35 3.62 -2.59
N ALA A 30 6.13 4.87 -2.19
CA ALA A 30 5.15 5.19 -1.15
C ALA A 30 3.71 4.86 -1.59
N VAL A 31 3.36 5.13 -2.85
CA VAL A 31 2.04 4.78 -3.40
C VAL A 31 1.86 3.26 -3.47
N ALA A 32 2.88 2.53 -3.92
CA ALA A 32 2.86 1.08 -3.98
C ALA A 32 2.64 0.46 -2.59
N LEU A 33 3.40 0.92 -1.59
CA LEU A 33 3.25 0.47 -0.21
C LEU A 33 1.85 0.77 0.34
N PHE A 34 1.34 1.98 0.10
CA PHE A 34 0.01 2.38 0.55
C PHE A 34 -1.09 1.49 -0.04
N LEU A 35 -1.05 1.24 -1.35
CA LEU A 35 -2.03 0.38 -2.02
C LEU A 35 -1.90 -1.08 -1.58
N GLY A 36 -0.68 -1.56 -1.31
CA GLY A 36 -0.43 -2.87 -0.72
C GLY A 36 -1.15 -3.03 0.62
N VAL A 37 -0.89 -2.12 1.56
CA VAL A 37 -1.54 -2.15 2.89
C VAL A 37 -3.05 -1.97 2.79
N TYR A 38 -3.54 -1.07 1.93
CA TYR A 38 -4.96 -0.80 1.75
C TYR A 38 -5.74 -2.00 1.23
N ASN A 39 -5.15 -2.79 0.32
CA ASN A 39 -5.83 -3.91 -0.34
C ASN A 39 -5.62 -5.26 0.36
N PHE A 40 -4.45 -5.48 0.96
CA PHE A 40 -4.07 -6.80 1.47
C PHE A 40 -4.13 -6.90 2.99
N VAL A 41 -3.94 -5.80 3.74
CA VAL A 41 -3.85 -5.83 5.21
C VAL A 41 -5.06 -5.17 5.87
N ARG A 42 -5.45 -3.98 5.43
CA ARG A 42 -6.51 -3.19 6.07
C ARG A 42 -7.88 -3.81 5.80
N GLN A 43 -8.58 -4.20 6.86
CA GLN A 43 -9.99 -4.58 6.79
C GLN A 43 -10.86 -3.36 6.53
N HIS A 44 -11.82 -3.48 5.60
CA HIS A 44 -12.76 -2.40 5.29
C HIS A 44 -14.11 -2.69 5.92
N HIS A 45 -14.62 -1.75 6.71
CA HIS A 45 -15.89 -1.90 7.42
C HIS A 45 -17.06 -2.33 6.53
N THR A 46 -17.15 -1.79 5.31
CA THR A 46 -18.23 -2.13 4.37
C THR A 46 -18.11 -3.53 3.78
N LEU A 47 -16.89 -4.06 3.67
CA LEU A 47 -16.63 -5.40 3.12
C LEU A 47 -16.56 -6.47 4.21
N GLY A 48 -16.31 -6.08 5.46
CA GLY A 48 -16.01 -7.02 6.55
C GLY A 48 -14.70 -7.78 6.37
N THR A 49 -13.93 -7.52 5.33
CA THR A 49 -12.64 -8.15 5.00
C THR A 49 -11.76 -7.18 4.20
N THR A 50 -10.60 -7.63 3.73
CA THR A 50 -9.71 -6.85 2.86
C THR A 50 -10.20 -6.90 1.40
N PRO A 51 -9.92 -5.87 0.57
CA PRO A 51 -10.32 -5.85 -0.83
C PRO A 51 -9.76 -7.04 -1.62
N ALA A 52 -8.53 -7.49 -1.32
CA ALA A 52 -7.93 -8.66 -1.96
C ALA A 52 -8.73 -9.94 -1.69
N VAL A 53 -9.18 -10.14 -0.44
CA VAL A 53 -10.00 -11.29 -0.07
C VAL A 53 -11.39 -11.20 -0.70
N ALA A 54 -12.02 -10.03 -0.64
CA ALA A 54 -13.33 -9.82 -1.27
C ALA A 54 -13.30 -10.02 -2.80
N ALA A 55 -12.16 -9.75 -3.44
CA ALA A 55 -11.94 -9.99 -4.86
C ALA A 55 -11.53 -11.45 -5.20
N GLY A 56 -11.35 -12.32 -4.19
CA GLY A 56 -10.90 -13.70 -4.38
C GLY A 56 -9.44 -13.85 -4.80
N LEU A 57 -8.62 -12.81 -4.61
CA LEU A 57 -7.18 -12.87 -4.89
C LEU A 57 -6.40 -13.57 -3.76
N GLU A 58 -6.93 -13.52 -2.55
CA GLU A 58 -6.32 -14.05 -1.34
C GLU A 58 -7.40 -14.74 -0.50
N GLU A 59 -7.03 -15.81 0.20
CA GLU A 59 -7.97 -16.50 1.10
C GLU A 59 -8.11 -15.77 2.44
N LYS A 60 -7.07 -15.04 2.86
CA LYS A 60 -7.00 -14.37 4.17
C LYS A 60 -6.29 -13.02 4.07
N PRO A 61 -6.60 -12.06 4.96
CA PRO A 61 -5.85 -10.83 5.10
C PRO A 61 -4.37 -11.10 5.38
N TRP A 62 -3.49 -10.33 4.77
CA TRP A 62 -2.07 -10.36 5.04
C TRP A 62 -1.76 -9.71 6.39
N SER A 63 -0.65 -10.14 7.00
CA SER A 63 -0.04 -9.42 8.12
C SER A 63 0.91 -8.33 7.61
N LEU A 64 1.35 -7.43 8.50
CA LEU A 64 2.34 -6.41 8.13
C LEU A 64 3.72 -7.04 7.88
N GLU A 65 4.05 -8.11 8.60
CA GLU A 65 5.27 -8.90 8.41
C GLU A 65 5.33 -9.48 6.99
N GLN A 66 4.22 -10.05 6.51
CA GLN A 66 4.12 -10.60 5.16
C GLN A 66 4.36 -9.53 4.08
N VAL A 67 3.90 -8.28 4.30
CA VAL A 67 4.19 -7.15 3.39
C VAL A 67 5.69 -6.84 3.36
N ALA A 68 6.36 -6.83 4.52
CA ALA A 68 7.80 -6.58 4.61
C ALA A 68 8.61 -7.68 3.91
N GLU A 69 8.27 -8.95 4.16
CA GLU A 69 8.89 -10.12 3.53
C GLU A 69 8.70 -10.11 2.01
N MET A 70 7.49 -9.82 1.53
CA MET A 70 7.20 -9.69 0.10
C MET A 70 7.97 -8.55 -0.55
N THR A 71 8.10 -7.42 0.16
CA THR A 71 8.90 -6.29 -0.32
C THR A 71 10.36 -6.68 -0.43
N GLN A 72 10.93 -7.31 0.59
CA GLN A 72 12.32 -7.77 0.60
C GLN A 72 12.59 -8.79 -0.51
N SER A 73 11.72 -9.79 -0.67
CA SER A 73 11.87 -10.81 -1.72
C SER A 73 11.79 -10.25 -3.13
N TYR A 74 11.02 -9.18 -3.34
CA TYR A 74 10.98 -8.48 -4.63
C TYR A 74 12.31 -7.78 -4.95
N TRP A 75 12.91 -7.09 -3.98
CA TRP A 75 14.19 -6.40 -4.16
C TRP A 75 15.34 -7.37 -4.44
N LEU A 76 15.40 -8.49 -3.70
CA LEU A 76 16.39 -9.54 -3.93
C LEU A 76 16.31 -10.10 -5.37
N ARG A 77 15.09 -10.34 -5.87
CA ARG A 77 14.89 -10.80 -7.27
C ARG A 77 15.29 -9.76 -8.31
N LYS A 78 15.16 -8.47 -7.98
CA LYS A 78 15.59 -7.36 -8.82
C LYS A 78 17.11 -7.16 -8.83
N GLY A 79 17.85 -7.86 -7.98
CA GLY A 79 19.31 -7.76 -7.87
C GLY A 79 19.77 -6.47 -7.18
N CYS A 80 18.93 -5.91 -6.31
CA CYS A 80 19.23 -4.73 -5.48
C CYS A 80 19.44 -5.13 -4.02
#